data_AF-A0AAN7ML66-F1
#
_entry.id   AF-A0AAN7ML66-F1
#
_cell.length_a   1.000
_cell.length_b   1.000
_cell.length_c   1.000
_cell.angle_alpha   90.00
_cell.angle_beta   90.00
_cell.angle_gamma   90.00
#
_symmetry.space_group_name_H-M   'P 1'
#
loop_
_entity.id
_entity.type
_entity.pdbx_description
1 polymer ?
#
loop_
_entity_poly.entity_id
_entity_poly.type
_entity_poly.pdbx_seq_one_letter_code
_entity_poly.pdbx_strand_id
1 'polypeptide(L)'
;MMIMASWVQPDLDCSPLLLELLKAVVLGVLVAALTAAQKYKCTVKWVKRDASESSQDSGKSLQAELEAEREKWVRSEIRLQNQLRDAFVRERELRWALAEARREDLVSECGRCGLFKEREMADRGVADHYPWEEMERAKCQHERTAPQLRPLIKTEFPYEGGADTAPEIITKEIPYRATELAKLQDRYSRVPREMETECVWRVSLTGEDRI
;
A
#
# COMPACT_ATOMS: atom_id res chain seq x y z
N MET A 1 72.82 40.94 23.25
CA MET A 1 73.57 39.71 23.58
C MET A 1 73.28 38.68 22.50
N MET A 2 74.22 38.45 21.58
CA MET A 2 74.12 37.47 20.49
C MET A 2 74.78 36.17 20.96
N ILE A 3 74.03 35.06 20.93
CA ILE A 3 74.59 33.71 21.15
C ILE A 3 75.12 33.23 19.79
N MET A 4 76.43 33.28 19.61
CA MET A 4 77.11 32.67 18.46
C MET A 4 77.08 31.14 18.62
N ALA A 5 76.27 30.47 17.82
CA ALA A 5 76.32 29.02 17.67
C ALA A 5 77.62 28.65 16.94
N SER A 6 78.61 28.17 17.71
CA SER A 6 79.84 27.58 17.18
C SER A 6 79.49 26.26 16.49
N TRP A 7 79.48 26.27 15.17
CA TRP A 7 79.48 25.05 14.36
C TRP A 7 80.92 24.54 14.29
N VAL A 8 81.21 23.52 15.10
CA VAL A 8 82.42 22.69 14.92
C VAL A 8 82.22 21.92 13.62
N GLN A 9 82.97 22.27 12.58
CA GLN A 9 83.12 21.44 11.40
C GLN A 9 83.97 20.22 11.79
N PRO A 10 83.45 18.99 11.68
CA PRO A 10 84.31 17.82 11.76
C PRO A 10 85.12 17.72 10.47
N ASP A 11 86.44 17.89 10.58
CA ASP A 11 87.40 17.49 9.56
C ASP A 11 87.32 15.96 9.39
N LEU A 12 86.53 15.54 8.40
CA LEU A 12 86.51 14.16 7.93
C LEU A 12 87.49 14.02 6.78
N ASP A 13 88.73 13.66 7.11
CA ASP A 13 89.65 13.02 6.16
C ASP A 13 89.12 11.61 5.84
N CYS A 14 88.06 11.57 5.02
CA CYS A 14 87.43 10.35 4.56
C CYS A 14 88.34 9.64 3.56
N SER A 15 88.90 8.50 3.98
CA SER A 15 89.51 7.55 3.05
C SER A 15 88.50 7.21 1.94
N PRO A 16 88.91 7.11 0.65
CA PRO A 16 88.01 6.88 -0.48
C PRO A 16 87.16 5.60 -0.34
N LEU A 17 87.63 4.63 0.45
CA LEU A 17 86.89 3.40 0.79
C LEU A 17 85.65 3.64 1.66
N LEU A 18 85.69 4.62 2.57
CA LEU A 18 84.57 4.96 3.46
C LEU A 18 83.43 5.60 2.69
N LEU A 19 83.76 6.43 1.68
CA LEU A 19 82.78 7.07 0.82
C LEU A 19 82.04 6.06 -0.08
N GLU A 20 82.76 5.06 -0.62
CA GLU A 20 82.16 4.00 -1.42
C GLU A 20 81.26 3.07 -0.59
N LEU A 21 81.64 2.76 0.66
CA LEU A 21 80.77 2.03 1.59
C LEU A 21 79.50 2.81 1.93
N LEU A 22 79.61 4.12 2.16
CA LEU A 22 78.46 4.99 2.44
C LEU A 22 77.50 5.04 1.25
N LYS A 23 78.01 5.15 0.02
CA LYS A 23 77.19 5.09 -1.21
C LYS A 23 76.47 3.75 -1.32
N ALA A 24 77.16 2.64 -1.09
CA ALA A 24 76.58 1.30 -1.16
C ALA A 24 75.45 1.11 -0.12
N VAL A 25 75.66 1.60 1.12
CA VAL A 25 74.65 1.55 2.18
C VAL A 25 73.44 2.43 1.82
N VAL A 26 73.67 3.67 1.36
CA VAL A 26 72.59 4.58 0.96
C VAL A 26 71.78 4.03 -0.21
N LEU A 27 72.44 3.47 -1.23
CA LEU A 27 71.77 2.80 -2.35
C LEU A 27 70.97 1.58 -1.89
N GLY A 28 71.53 0.76 -1.00
CA GLY A 28 70.84 -0.40 -0.44
C GLY A 28 69.56 -0.01 0.32
N VAL A 29 69.63 1.04 1.15
CA VAL A 29 68.48 1.57 1.90
C VAL A 29 67.43 2.15 0.94
N LEU A 30 67.84 2.90 -0.09
CA LEU A 30 66.94 3.44 -1.11
C LEU A 30 66.21 2.35 -1.89
N VAL A 31 66.92 1.31 -2.32
CA VAL A 31 66.33 0.17 -3.02
C VAL A 31 65.35 -0.58 -2.13
N ALA A 32 65.70 -0.82 -0.86
CA ALA A 32 64.81 -1.46 0.10
C ALA A 32 63.54 -0.63 0.34
N ALA A 33 63.69 0.69 0.52
CA ALA A 33 62.57 1.61 0.73
C ALA A 33 61.63 1.69 -0.49
N LEU A 34 62.20 1.75 -1.71
CA LEU A 34 61.41 1.73 -2.95
C LEU A 34 60.65 0.41 -3.11
N THR A 35 61.30 -0.71 -2.82
CA THR A 35 60.68 -2.04 -2.91
C THR A 35 59.54 -2.19 -1.89
N ALA A 36 59.74 -1.72 -0.65
CA ALA A 36 58.70 -1.72 0.38
C ALA A 36 57.53 -0.80 0.01
N ALA A 37 57.80 0.41 -0.50
CA ALA A 37 56.78 1.34 -0.96
C ALA A 37 55.96 0.78 -2.14
N GLN A 38 56.62 0.06 -3.06
CA GLN A 38 55.95 -0.60 -4.18
C GLN A 38 55.07 -1.75 -3.71
N LYS A 39 55.56 -2.58 -2.78
CA LYS A 39 54.77 -3.65 -2.17
C LYS A 39 53.54 -3.11 -1.45
N TYR A 40 53.70 -2.03 -0.67
CA TYR A 40 52.59 -1.35 0.00
C TYR A 40 51.54 -0.82 -0.98
N LYS A 41 51.97 -0.17 -2.08
CA LYS A 41 51.04 0.30 -3.13
C LYS A 41 50.28 -0.86 -3.77
N CYS A 42 50.92 -1.99 -4.02
CA CYS A 42 50.25 -3.18 -4.57
C CYS A 42 49.23 -3.76 -3.59
N THR A 43 49.57 -3.89 -2.30
CA THR A 43 48.64 -4.40 -1.28
C THR A 43 47.43 -3.50 -1.11
N VAL A 44 47.62 -2.18 -1.07
CA VAL A 44 46.51 -1.22 -0.94
C VAL A 44 45.59 -1.28 -2.16
N LYS A 45 46.14 -1.39 -3.38
CA LYS A 45 45.35 -1.56 -4.60
C LYS A 45 44.54 -2.85 -4.60
N TRP A 46 45.13 -3.95 -4.13
CA TRP A 46 44.46 -5.24 -4.05
C TRP A 46 43.31 -5.21 -3.03
N VAL A 47 43.57 -4.77 -1.80
CA VAL A 47 42.54 -4.62 -0.75
C VAL A 47 41.39 -3.73 -1.20
N LYS A 48 41.68 -2.62 -1.89
CA LYS A 48 40.63 -1.73 -2.40
C LYS A 48 39.76 -2.41 -3.47
N ARG A 49 40.37 -3.21 -4.36
CA ARG A 49 39.64 -3.96 -5.39
C ARG A 49 38.76 -5.02 -4.75
N ASP A 50 39.30 -5.81 -3.83
CA ASP A 50 38.55 -6.86 -3.15
C ASP A 50 37.40 -6.29 -2.32
N ALA A 51 37.61 -5.16 -1.64
CA ALA A 51 36.54 -4.47 -0.93
C ALA A 51 35.45 -3.95 -1.88
N SER A 52 35.83 -3.46 -3.07
CA SER A 52 34.85 -3.04 -4.08
C SER A 52 34.08 -4.21 -4.70
N GLU A 53 34.74 -5.34 -4.95
CA GLU A 53 34.12 -6.55 -5.47
C GLU A 53 33.20 -7.18 -4.42
N SER A 54 33.66 -7.32 -3.17
CA SER A 54 32.84 -7.80 -2.05
C SER A 54 31.60 -6.93 -1.82
N SER A 55 31.76 -5.60 -1.86
CA SER A 55 30.63 -4.68 -1.75
C SER A 55 29.67 -4.83 -2.93
N GLN A 56 30.17 -4.99 -4.15
CA GLN A 56 29.35 -5.16 -5.34
C GLN A 56 28.58 -6.49 -5.30
N ASP A 57 29.20 -7.57 -4.85
CA ASP A 57 28.56 -8.89 -4.75
C ASP A 57 27.49 -8.90 -3.65
N SER A 58 27.74 -8.24 -2.52
CA SER A 58 26.69 -8.04 -1.51
C SER A 58 25.51 -7.22 -2.06
N GLY A 59 25.77 -6.21 -2.89
CA GLY A 59 24.72 -5.40 -3.52
C GLY A 59 23.86 -6.22 -4.48
N LYS A 60 24.49 -7.05 -5.32
CA LYS A 60 23.78 -7.98 -6.22
C LYS A 60 22.97 -9.02 -5.45
N SER A 61 23.53 -9.56 -4.37
CA SER A 61 22.84 -10.55 -3.52
C SER A 61 21.59 -9.95 -2.88
N LEU A 62 21.69 -8.76 -2.29
CA LEU A 62 20.55 -8.06 -1.70
C LEU A 62 19.51 -7.68 -2.75
N GLN A 63 19.94 -7.29 -3.95
CA GLN A 63 19.02 -7.01 -5.05
C GLN A 63 18.25 -8.26 -5.48
N ALA A 64 18.93 -9.39 -5.64
CA ALA A 64 18.29 -10.66 -5.98
C ALA A 64 17.30 -11.13 -4.90
N GLU A 65 17.64 -10.92 -3.62
CA GLU A 65 16.75 -11.23 -2.50
C GLU A 65 15.49 -10.34 -2.50
N LEU A 66 15.65 -9.04 -2.76
CA LEU A 66 14.53 -8.11 -2.89
C LEU A 66 13.61 -8.48 -4.06
N GLU A 67 14.18 -8.87 -5.20
CA GLU A 67 13.42 -9.32 -6.37
C GLU A 67 12.68 -10.64 -6.06
N ALA A 68 13.32 -11.58 -5.38
CA ALA A 68 12.70 -12.84 -4.96
C ALA A 68 11.52 -12.60 -4.00
N GLU A 69 11.66 -11.70 -3.02
CA GLU A 69 10.56 -11.29 -2.14
C GLU A 69 9.44 -10.61 -2.92
N ARG A 70 9.74 -9.68 -3.83
CA ARG A 70 8.74 -9.04 -4.69
C ARG A 70 7.95 -10.07 -5.50
N GLU A 71 8.61 -11.07 -6.08
CA GLU A 71 7.91 -12.13 -6.79
C GLU A 71 7.04 -12.99 -5.87
N LYS A 72 7.49 -13.28 -4.63
CA LYS A 72 6.67 -13.98 -3.64
C LYS A 72 5.40 -13.19 -3.33
N TRP A 73 5.51 -11.87 -3.13
CA TRP A 73 4.37 -10.97 -2.91
C TRP A 73 3.42 -10.95 -4.11
N VAL A 74 3.94 -10.84 -5.33
CA VAL A 74 3.09 -10.87 -6.53
C VAL A 74 2.38 -12.22 -6.66
N ARG A 75 3.07 -13.34 -6.37
CA ARG A 75 2.48 -14.67 -6.37
C ARG A 75 1.40 -14.85 -5.30
N SER A 76 1.59 -14.30 -4.10
CA SER A 76 0.57 -14.36 -3.04
C SER A 76 -0.64 -13.49 -3.37
N GLU A 77 -0.43 -12.29 -3.91
CA GLU A 77 -1.49 -11.38 -4.32
C GLU A 77 -2.36 -12.00 -5.43
N ILE A 78 -1.75 -12.52 -6.49
CA ILE A 78 -2.48 -13.21 -7.57
C ILE A 78 -3.27 -14.41 -7.02
N ARG A 79 -2.70 -15.17 -6.07
CA ARG A 79 -3.38 -16.29 -5.43
C ARG A 79 -4.65 -15.83 -4.70
N LEU A 80 -4.55 -14.78 -3.90
CA LEU A 80 -5.69 -14.23 -3.14
C LEU A 80 -6.77 -13.69 -4.09
N GLN A 81 -6.37 -12.96 -5.13
CA GLN A 81 -7.30 -12.46 -6.14
C GLN A 81 -8.03 -13.59 -6.87
N ASN A 82 -7.32 -14.67 -7.22
CA ASN A 82 -7.94 -15.85 -7.82
C ASN A 82 -8.92 -16.54 -6.86
N GLN A 83 -8.55 -16.71 -5.58
CA GLN A 83 -9.43 -17.29 -4.57
C GLN A 83 -10.71 -16.47 -4.39
N LEU A 84 -10.58 -15.15 -4.35
CA LEU A 84 -11.72 -14.24 -4.23
C LEU A 84 -12.63 -14.34 -5.46
N ARG A 85 -12.05 -14.33 -6.67
CA ARG A 85 -12.80 -14.50 -7.92
C ARG A 85 -13.55 -15.84 -7.95
N ASP A 86 -12.89 -16.93 -7.56
CA ASP A 86 -13.52 -18.25 -7.52
C ASP A 86 -14.64 -18.32 -6.46
N ALA A 87 -14.47 -17.66 -5.32
CA ALA A 87 -15.52 -17.55 -4.30
C ALA A 87 -16.75 -16.81 -4.83
N PHE A 88 -16.56 -15.70 -5.56
CA PHE A 88 -17.66 -14.97 -6.19
C PHE A 88 -18.39 -15.80 -7.26
N VAL A 89 -17.66 -16.55 -8.08
CA VAL A 89 -18.26 -17.46 -9.07
C VAL A 89 -19.10 -18.53 -8.37
N ARG A 90 -18.54 -19.18 -7.34
CA ARG A 90 -19.28 -20.18 -6.54
C ARG A 90 -20.51 -19.60 -5.87
N GLU A 91 -20.43 -18.40 -5.30
CA GLU A 91 -21.60 -17.75 -4.69
C GLU A 91 -22.70 -17.51 -5.73
N ARG A 92 -22.33 -17.06 -6.93
CA ARG A 92 -23.28 -16.83 -8.03
C ARG A 92 -23.91 -18.13 -8.52
N GLU A 93 -23.13 -19.20 -8.65
CA GLU A 93 -23.62 -20.53 -9.01
C GLU A 93 -24.59 -21.08 -7.96
N LEU A 94 -24.26 -20.94 -6.67
CA LEU A 94 -25.15 -21.35 -5.58
C LEU A 94 -26.44 -20.52 -5.57
N ARG A 95 -26.35 -19.20 -5.78
CA ARG A 95 -27.53 -18.33 -5.90
C ARG A 95 -28.41 -18.73 -7.08
N TRP A 96 -27.81 -19.08 -8.21
CA TRP A 96 -28.54 -19.59 -9.37
C TRP A 96 -29.23 -20.92 -9.06
N ALA A 97 -28.51 -21.87 -8.48
CA ALA A 97 -29.05 -23.18 -8.12
C ALA A 97 -30.20 -23.08 -7.10
N LEU A 98 -30.06 -22.21 -6.08
CA LEU A 98 -31.13 -21.93 -5.12
C LEU A 98 -32.35 -21.29 -5.78
N ALA A 99 -32.15 -20.37 -6.73
CA ALA A 99 -33.24 -19.77 -7.48
C ALA A 99 -33.96 -20.79 -8.37
N GLU A 100 -33.24 -21.74 -8.96
CA GLU A 100 -33.81 -22.84 -9.75
C GLU A 100 -34.61 -23.80 -8.87
N ALA A 101 -34.05 -24.25 -7.75
CA ALA A 101 -34.74 -25.13 -6.80
C ALA A 101 -36.04 -24.47 -6.29
N ARG A 102 -36.01 -23.16 -5.98
CA ARG A 102 -37.21 -22.41 -5.59
C ARG A 102 -38.25 -22.35 -6.72
N ARG A 103 -37.83 -22.26 -7.98
CA ARG A 103 -38.76 -22.33 -9.13
C ARG A 103 -39.38 -23.72 -9.26
N GLU A 104 -38.60 -24.78 -9.11
CA GLU A 104 -39.09 -26.16 -9.14
C GLU A 104 -40.10 -26.43 -8.01
N ASP A 105 -39.84 -25.95 -6.79
CA ASP A 105 -40.76 -26.03 -5.66
C ASP A 105 -42.09 -25.31 -5.95
N LEU A 106 -42.02 -24.10 -6.52
CA LEU A 106 -43.22 -23.35 -6.93
C LEU A 106 -44.00 -24.07 -8.03
N VAL A 107 -43.32 -24.67 -9.01
CA VAL A 107 -43.96 -25.47 -10.08
C VAL A 107 -44.59 -26.74 -9.51
N SER A 108 -43.96 -27.38 -8.53
CA SER A 108 -44.46 -28.58 -7.83
C SER A 108 -45.65 -28.28 -6.91
N GLU A 109 -45.63 -27.16 -6.19
CA GLU A 109 -46.80 -26.64 -5.45
C GLU A 109 -47.94 -26.26 -6.39
N CYS A 110 -47.64 -25.62 -7.53
CA CYS A 110 -48.60 -25.29 -8.59
C CYS A 110 -49.13 -26.54 -9.33
N GLY A 111 -48.48 -27.70 -9.19
CA GLY A 111 -49.02 -28.99 -9.65
C GLY A 111 -50.14 -29.53 -8.76
N ARG A 112 -50.29 -29.04 -7.51
CA ARG A 112 -51.33 -29.46 -6.54
C ARG A 112 -52.50 -28.51 -6.44
N CYS A 113 -52.32 -27.21 -6.71
CA CYS A 113 -53.42 -26.29 -6.95
C CYS A 113 -53.65 -26.24 -8.45
N GLY A 114 -54.84 -26.61 -8.94
CA GLY A 114 -55.18 -26.63 -10.37
C GLY A 114 -55.21 -25.26 -11.08
N LEU A 115 -54.24 -24.38 -10.81
CA LEU A 115 -54.06 -23.06 -11.39
C LEU A 115 -53.07 -23.13 -12.56
N PHE A 116 -53.29 -24.07 -13.48
CA PHE A 116 -52.78 -23.93 -14.84
C PHE A 116 -53.64 -22.89 -15.58
N LYS A 117 -53.44 -21.62 -15.25
CA LYS A 117 -53.84 -20.48 -16.10
C LYS A 117 -52.79 -19.36 -16.07
N GLU A 118 -51.52 -19.72 -16.32
CA GLU A 118 -50.49 -18.76 -16.74
C GLU A 118 -50.00 -19.06 -18.16
N ARG A 119 -50.97 -19.18 -19.09
CA ARG A 119 -50.76 -18.82 -20.50
C ARG A 119 -51.87 -17.94 -21.07
N GLU A 120 -52.65 -17.32 -20.19
CA GLU A 120 -53.77 -16.43 -20.51
C GLU A 120 -53.64 -15.06 -19.79
N MET A 121 -52.41 -14.65 -19.44
CA MET A 121 -52.10 -13.30 -18.94
C MET A 121 -51.07 -12.56 -19.79
N ALA A 122 -50.88 -12.98 -21.04
CA ALA A 122 -50.27 -12.13 -22.07
C ALA A 122 -51.31 -11.29 -22.84
N ASP A 123 -52.60 -11.43 -22.51
CA ASP A 123 -53.73 -10.79 -23.21
C ASP A 123 -54.56 -9.82 -22.33
N ARG A 124 -54.13 -9.57 -21.09
CA ARG A 124 -54.64 -8.45 -20.30
C ARG A 124 -53.45 -7.64 -19.84
N GLY A 125 -53.28 -6.48 -20.48
CA GLY A 125 -52.23 -5.52 -20.20
C GLY A 125 -52.18 -5.11 -18.73
N VAL A 126 -51.42 -5.87 -17.94
CA VAL A 126 -50.89 -5.40 -16.67
C VAL A 126 -49.73 -4.50 -17.05
N ALA A 127 -50.06 -3.22 -17.20
CA ALA A 127 -49.09 -2.16 -17.34
C ALA A 127 -48.07 -2.27 -16.20
N ASP A 128 -46.80 -2.23 -16.56
CA ASP A 128 -45.67 -1.86 -15.71
C ASP A 128 -45.89 -0.44 -15.16
N HIS A 129 -46.83 -0.28 -14.24
CA HIS A 129 -46.97 0.93 -13.45
C HIS A 129 -46.86 0.54 -11.98
N TYR A 130 -45.62 0.48 -11.52
CA TYR A 130 -45.34 0.66 -10.10
C TYR A 130 -46.12 1.91 -9.62
N PRO A 131 -46.83 1.88 -8.47
CA PRO A 131 -47.73 2.96 -8.06
C PRO A 131 -46.94 4.24 -7.76
N TRP A 132 -46.67 5.01 -8.81
CA TRP A 132 -45.80 6.19 -8.80
C TRP A 132 -46.28 7.22 -7.77
N GLU A 133 -47.60 7.32 -7.60
CA GLU A 133 -48.27 8.21 -6.65
C GLU A 133 -48.05 7.81 -5.18
N GLU A 134 -47.82 6.54 -4.89
CA GLU A 134 -47.48 6.07 -3.54
C GLU A 134 -46.01 6.31 -3.24
N MET A 135 -45.13 6.10 -4.24
CA MET A 135 -43.71 6.39 -4.12
C MET A 135 -43.45 7.88 -3.93
N GLU A 136 -44.10 8.75 -4.71
CA GLU A 136 -43.99 10.20 -4.56
C GLU A 136 -44.57 10.69 -3.22
N ARG A 137 -45.64 10.05 -2.72
CA ARG A 137 -46.15 10.32 -1.35
C ARG A 137 -45.15 9.93 -0.27
N ALA A 138 -44.52 8.76 -0.39
CA ALA A 138 -43.50 8.30 0.55
C ALA A 138 -42.26 9.21 0.53
N LYS A 139 -41.83 9.67 -0.66
CA LYS A 139 -40.74 10.62 -0.83
C LYS A 139 -41.07 11.99 -0.23
N CYS A 140 -42.26 12.53 -0.49
CA CYS A 140 -42.72 13.78 0.11
C CYS A 140 -42.86 13.69 1.63
N GLN A 141 -43.27 12.53 2.17
CA GLN A 141 -43.30 12.31 3.61
C GLN A 141 -41.88 12.26 4.18
N HIS A 142 -40.96 11.55 3.52
CA HIS A 142 -39.56 11.48 3.94
C HIS A 142 -38.88 12.84 3.89
N GLU A 143 -39.09 13.67 2.86
CA GLU A 143 -38.54 15.03 2.80
C GLU A 143 -39.12 15.97 3.87
N ARG A 144 -40.40 15.78 4.25
CA ARG A 144 -41.07 16.55 5.32
C ARG A 144 -40.70 16.11 6.73
N THR A 145 -40.37 14.82 6.91
CA THR A 145 -40.02 14.22 8.21
C THR A 145 -38.54 13.91 8.33
N ALA A 146 -37.74 14.21 7.31
CA ALA A 146 -36.30 13.99 7.31
C ALA A 146 -35.72 14.71 8.53
N PRO A 147 -35.11 13.96 9.48
CA PRO A 147 -34.40 14.60 10.56
C PRO A 147 -33.37 15.52 9.93
N GLN A 148 -33.35 16.80 10.33
CA GLN A 148 -32.35 17.78 9.88
C GLN A 148 -31.00 17.08 9.88
N LEU A 149 -30.40 16.93 8.69
CA LEU A 149 -29.16 16.19 8.50
C LEU A 149 -28.15 16.73 9.51
N ARG A 150 -27.72 15.87 10.44
CA ARG A 150 -26.85 16.30 11.53
C ARG A 150 -25.53 16.84 10.95
N PRO A 151 -24.94 17.90 11.53
CA PRO A 151 -23.64 18.39 11.08
C PRO A 151 -22.63 17.24 11.06
N LEU A 152 -21.77 17.20 10.05
CA LEU A 152 -20.69 16.23 10.00
C LEU A 152 -19.70 16.58 11.11
N ILE A 153 -19.68 15.78 12.18
CA ILE A 153 -18.70 15.89 13.25
C ILE A 153 -17.41 15.26 12.75
N LYS A 154 -16.41 16.10 12.45
CA LYS A 154 -15.09 15.62 12.09
C LYS A 154 -14.21 15.62 13.35
N THR A 155 -13.78 14.43 13.76
CA THR A 155 -12.84 14.25 14.85
C THR A 155 -11.43 14.19 14.26
N GLU A 156 -10.58 15.13 14.63
CA GLU A 156 -9.18 15.16 14.19
C GLU A 156 -8.26 14.77 15.35
N PHE A 157 -7.28 13.91 15.07
CA PHE A 157 -6.28 13.45 16.04
C PHE A 157 -4.91 14.02 15.65
N PRO A 158 -4.43 15.09 16.31
CA PRO A 158 -3.06 15.53 16.11
C PRO A 158 -2.12 14.55 16.84
N TYR A 159 -1.39 13.74 16.07
CA TYR A 159 -0.25 12.98 16.61
C TYR A 159 0.99 13.87 16.53
N GLU A 160 1.36 14.53 17.63
CA GLU A 160 2.69 15.11 17.75
C GLU A 160 3.69 13.97 18.02
N GLY A 161 4.47 13.64 16.99
CA GLY A 161 5.44 12.55 17.03
C GLY A 161 6.52 12.82 18.08
N GLY A 162 6.41 12.18 19.24
CA GLY A 162 7.46 12.16 20.24
C GLY A 162 7.06 11.78 21.66
N ALA A 163 5.77 11.81 22.02
CA ALA A 163 5.32 11.40 23.35
C ALA A 163 4.18 10.37 23.26
N ASP A 164 4.29 9.29 24.05
CA ASP A 164 3.28 8.23 24.26
C ASP A 164 2.03 8.72 25.02
N THR A 165 1.67 9.99 24.86
CA THR A 165 0.48 10.57 25.48
C THR A 165 -0.71 10.38 24.54
N ALA A 166 -1.85 9.97 25.09
CA ALA A 166 -3.08 9.79 24.31
C ALA A 166 -3.42 11.07 23.53
N PRO A 167 -3.77 10.96 22.23
CA PRO A 167 -4.00 12.13 21.39
C PRO A 167 -5.17 12.96 21.92
N GLU A 168 -4.99 14.28 22.02
CA GLU A 168 -6.04 15.20 22.41
C GLU A 168 -7.13 15.23 21.32
N ILE A 169 -8.35 14.81 21.68
CA ILE A 169 -9.46 14.68 20.74
C ILE A 169 -10.13 16.05 20.59
N ILE A 170 -9.94 16.68 19.43
CA ILE A 170 -10.63 17.94 19.10
C ILE A 170 -11.78 17.63 18.14
N THR A 171 -13.02 17.77 18.62
CA THR A 171 -14.24 17.69 17.79
C THR A 171 -14.64 19.08 17.31
N LYS A 172 -14.68 19.28 15.99
CA LYS A 172 -15.23 20.50 15.38
C LYS A 172 -16.52 20.17 14.64
N GLU A 173 -17.60 20.85 15.02
CA GLU A 173 -18.87 20.81 14.29
C GLU A 173 -18.88 21.96 13.27
N ILE A 174 -18.81 21.61 11.99
CA ILE A 174 -18.89 22.60 10.91
C ILE A 174 -20.22 22.40 10.20
N PRO A 175 -21.19 23.32 10.35
CA PRO A 175 -22.42 23.26 9.59
C PRO A 175 -22.13 23.51 8.10
N TYR A 176 -22.65 22.66 7.23
CA TYR A 176 -22.49 22.82 5.78
C TYR A 176 -23.15 24.10 5.30
N ARG A 177 -22.48 24.82 4.40
CA ARG A 177 -23.09 25.97 3.73
C ARG A 177 -24.06 25.49 2.64
N ALA A 178 -25.12 26.26 2.38
CA ALA A 178 -26.14 25.93 1.37
C ALA A 178 -25.54 25.63 -0.03
N THR A 179 -24.43 26.27 -0.38
CA THR A 179 -23.72 26.06 -1.65
C THR A 179 -22.91 24.77 -1.69
N GLU A 180 -22.41 24.30 -0.54
CA GLU A 180 -21.74 22.99 -0.42
C GLU A 180 -22.77 21.86 -0.47
N LEU A 181 -23.92 22.07 0.17
CA LEU A 181 -25.06 21.15 0.08
C LEU A 181 -25.57 21.04 -1.35
N ALA A 182 -25.70 22.14 -2.09
CA ALA A 182 -26.10 22.11 -3.49
C ALA A 182 -25.10 21.33 -4.37
N LYS A 183 -23.79 21.45 -4.10
CA LYS A 183 -22.75 20.69 -4.82
C LYS A 183 -22.76 19.21 -4.49
N LEU A 184 -23.02 18.85 -3.23
CA LEU A 184 -23.18 17.46 -2.82
C LEU A 184 -24.45 16.87 -3.43
N GLN A 185 -25.56 17.61 -3.39
CA GLN A 185 -26.78 17.20 -4.05
C GLN A 185 -26.56 17.01 -5.55
N ASP A 186 -25.89 17.93 -6.25
CA ASP A 186 -25.59 17.77 -7.68
C ASP A 186 -24.72 16.54 -7.95
N ARG A 187 -23.64 16.33 -7.18
CA ARG A 187 -22.70 15.20 -7.35
C ARG A 187 -23.26 13.84 -6.97
N TYR A 188 -24.17 13.80 -5.99
CA TYR A 188 -24.70 12.56 -5.42
C TYR A 188 -26.19 12.37 -5.67
N SER A 189 -26.87 13.32 -6.32
CA SER A 189 -28.21 13.11 -6.87
C SER A 189 -28.08 12.05 -7.95
N ARG A 190 -28.48 10.84 -7.59
CA ARG A 190 -28.42 9.68 -8.47
C ARG A 190 -29.28 9.95 -9.69
N VAL A 191 -28.72 9.80 -10.88
CA VAL A 191 -29.50 9.71 -12.11
C VAL A 191 -30.25 8.37 -12.04
N PRO A 192 -31.57 8.31 -12.29
CA PRO A 192 -32.38 7.09 -12.12
C PRO A 192 -31.82 5.86 -12.84
N ARG A 193 -31.03 6.07 -13.90
CA ARG A 193 -30.45 5.03 -14.75
C ARG A 193 -29.34 4.20 -14.09
N GLU A 194 -28.78 4.64 -12.96
CA GLU A 194 -27.75 3.91 -12.20
C GLU A 194 -28.32 3.12 -11.01
N MET A 195 -29.63 3.24 -10.72
CA MET A 195 -30.21 2.78 -9.45
C MET A 195 -30.77 1.36 -9.44
N GLU A 196 -30.83 0.66 -10.57
CA GLU A 196 -31.41 -0.70 -10.60
C GLU A 196 -30.52 -1.77 -9.93
N THR A 197 -29.22 -1.51 -9.72
CA THR A 197 -28.29 -2.54 -9.22
C THR A 197 -27.69 -2.30 -7.84
N GLU A 198 -27.98 -1.20 -7.16
CA GLU A 198 -27.28 -0.82 -5.91
C GLU A 198 -28.18 -0.38 -4.74
N CYS A 199 -29.34 -1.02 -4.57
CA CYS A 199 -30.19 -0.85 -3.38
C CYS A 199 -30.60 -2.20 -2.78
N VAL A 200 -29.63 -3.07 -2.43
CA VAL A 200 -29.91 -4.36 -1.77
C VAL A 200 -29.01 -4.63 -0.57
N TRP A 201 -28.52 -3.62 0.17
CA TRP A 201 -27.81 -3.92 1.43
C TRP A 201 -28.05 -2.84 2.48
N ARG A 202 -29.11 -3.04 3.27
CA ARG A 202 -29.16 -2.78 4.72
C ARG A 202 -30.52 -3.20 5.30
N VAL A 203 -30.64 -4.48 5.64
CA VAL A 203 -31.45 -4.91 6.78
C VAL A 203 -30.51 -5.75 7.65
N SER A 204 -29.80 -5.11 8.57
CA SER A 204 -29.08 -5.83 9.61
C SER A 204 -30.07 -6.18 10.71
N LEU A 205 -30.21 -7.48 10.92
CA LEU A 205 -30.78 -8.14 12.07
C LEU A 205 -30.26 -7.49 13.37
N THR A 206 -31.11 -6.71 14.02
CA THR A 206 -31.18 -6.63 15.48
C THR A 206 -32.51 -7.31 15.77
N GLY A 207 -32.55 -8.55 16.25
CA GLY A 207 -31.88 -8.99 17.46
C GLY A 207 -32.72 -8.60 18.68
N GLU A 208 -34.03 -8.83 18.64
CA GLU A 208 -34.87 -8.91 19.84
C GLU A 208 -35.44 -10.32 19.94
N ASP A 209 -34.69 -11.14 20.66
CA ASP A 209 -35.18 -12.33 21.34
C ASP A 209 -36.00 -11.85 22.54
N ARG A 210 -37.33 -12.03 22.54
CA ARG A 210 -38.15 -12.08 23.76
C ARG A 210 -39.59 -12.59 23.56
N ILE A 211 -39.87 -13.61 24.39
CA ILE A 211 -41.11 -14.33 24.77
C ILE A 211 -41.52 -15.45 23.82
#